data_AF-A0A432KCJ7-F1
#
_entry.id   AF-A0A432KCJ7-F1
#
_cell.length_a   1.000
_cell.length_b   1.000
_cell.length_c   1.000
_cell.angle_alpha   90.00
_cell.angle_beta   90.00
_cell.angle_gamma   90.00
#
_symmetry.space_group_name_H-M   'P 1'
#
loop_
_entity.id
_entity.type
_entity.pdbx_description
1 polymer ?
#
loop_
_entity_poly.entity_id
_entity_poly.type
_entity_poly.pdbx_seq_one_letter_code
_entity_poly.pdbx_strand_id
1 'polypeptide(L)'
;METFSAELFTENWTAVALSAVVALMAIGGMFSASRFLSARRHSEAKLTTYECGIPPTPYTWSNINVRFYIFAILFLIFDVEAVFLFPWAVIFMQEKINQSNVLPFYAMMMFLGVLSFAIVYAWKKGVLEWQK
;
A
#
# COMPACT_ATOMS: atom_id res chain seq x y z
N MET A 1 -20.54 -23.38 -5.96
CA MET A 1 -20.63 -22.08 -5.25
C MET A 1 -20.73 -22.44 -3.79
N GLU A 2 -19.73 -22.09 -2.99
CA GLU A 2 -19.93 -22.14 -1.54
C GLU A 2 -21.12 -21.24 -1.23
N THR A 3 -22.15 -21.81 -0.61
CA THR A 3 -23.32 -21.06 -0.20
C THR A 3 -22.88 -20.08 0.88
N PHE A 4 -23.19 -18.80 0.70
CA PHE A 4 -22.93 -17.78 1.72
C PHE A 4 -23.52 -18.25 3.06
N SER A 5 -22.66 -18.56 4.03
CA SER A 5 -23.05 -18.86 5.40
C SER A 5 -22.84 -17.61 6.23
N ALA A 6 -23.95 -17.05 6.73
CA ALA A 6 -23.91 -15.87 7.58
C ALA A 6 -23.03 -16.09 8.82
N GLU A 7 -23.05 -17.30 9.37
CA GLU A 7 -22.23 -17.70 10.52
C GLU A 7 -20.72 -17.63 10.20
N LEU A 8 -20.25 -18.25 9.12
CA LEU A 8 -18.84 -18.20 8.71
C LEU A 8 -18.39 -16.77 8.40
N PHE A 9 -19.25 -15.98 7.76
CA PHE A 9 -18.98 -14.57 7.51
C PHE A 9 -18.79 -13.82 8.85
N THR A 10 -19.71 -13.99 9.80
CA THR A 10 -19.58 -13.36 11.12
C THR A 10 -18.34 -13.83 11.86
N GLU A 11 -17.99 -15.11 11.84
CA GLU A 11 -16.78 -15.64 12.48
C GLU A 11 -15.50 -15.04 11.88
N ASN A 12 -15.38 -15.01 10.56
CA ASN A 12 -14.18 -14.47 9.89
C ASN A 12 -14.00 -12.98 10.17
N TRP A 13 -15.06 -12.18 10.03
CA TRP A 13 -14.97 -10.73 10.25
C TRP A 13 -14.82 -10.36 11.72
N THR A 14 -15.40 -11.14 12.64
CA THR A 14 -15.15 -10.97 14.07
C THR A 14 -13.72 -11.31 14.44
N ALA A 15 -13.13 -12.36 13.86
CA ALA A 15 -11.71 -12.69 14.04
C ALA A 15 -10.79 -11.57 13.53
N VAL A 16 -11.08 -11.01 12.34
CA VAL A 16 -10.33 -9.87 11.80
C VAL A 16 -10.44 -8.65 12.72
N ALA A 17 -11.65 -8.30 13.15
CA ALA A 17 -11.87 -7.17 14.07
C ALA A 17 -11.16 -7.37 15.41
N LEU A 18 -11.26 -8.58 16.00
CA LEU A 18 -10.57 -8.93 17.24
C LEU A 18 -9.05 -8.80 17.07
N SER A 19 -8.49 -9.29 15.97
CA SER A 19 -7.05 -9.21 15.71
C SER A 19 -6.56 -7.76 15.63
N ALA A 20 -7.35 -6.87 15.00
CA ALA A 20 -7.05 -5.45 14.93
C ALA A 20 -7.10 -4.78 16.31
N VAL A 21 -8.09 -5.13 17.13
CA VAL A 21 -8.22 -4.62 18.51
C VAL A 21 -7.03 -5.09 19.36
N VAL A 22 -6.65 -6.36 19.27
CA VAL A 22 -5.48 -6.91 19.98
C VAL A 22 -4.19 -6.20 19.54
N ALA A 23 -3.99 -5.98 18.24
CA ALA A 23 -2.83 -5.26 17.72
C ALA A 23 -2.76 -3.82 18.26
N LEU A 24 -3.88 -3.10 18.25
CA LEU A 24 -3.97 -1.74 18.79
C LEU A 24 -3.71 -1.71 20.31
N MET A 25 -4.27 -2.66 21.06
CA MET A 25 -4.01 -2.79 22.49
C MET A 25 -2.54 -3.12 22.78
N ALA A 26 -1.92 -3.97 21.98
CA ALA A 26 -0.51 -4.31 22.13
C ALA A 26 0.39 -3.08 21.87
N ILE A 27 0.17 -2.37 20.75
CA ILE A 27 0.91 -1.14 20.41
C ILE A 27 0.68 -0.07 21.49
N GLY A 28 -0.58 0.18 21.87
CA GLY A 28 -0.92 1.14 22.92
C GLY A 28 -0.33 0.77 24.28
N GLY A 29 -0.30 -0.53 24.61
CA GLY A 29 0.32 -1.08 25.80
C GLY A 29 1.84 -0.87 25.80
N MET A 30 2.51 -1.10 24.68
CA MET A 30 3.95 -0.84 24.54
C MET A 30 4.29 0.65 24.70
N PHE A 31 3.53 1.55 24.06
CA PHE A 31 3.71 2.99 24.25
C PHE A 31 3.43 3.43 25.68
N SER A 32 2.41 2.87 26.33
CA SER A 32 2.07 3.14 27.73
C SER A 32 3.18 2.65 28.67
N ALA A 33 3.65 1.41 28.49
CA ALA A 33 4.76 0.87 29.25
C ALA A 33 6.02 1.71 29.08
N SER A 34 6.36 2.11 27.85
CA SER A 34 7.47 3.05 27.57
C SER A 34 7.25 4.39 28.28
N ARG A 35 6.02 4.92 28.29
CA ARG A 35 5.67 6.17 28.96
C ARG A 35 5.93 6.12 30.47
N PHE A 36 5.62 5.00 31.13
CA PHE A 36 5.71 4.81 32.58
C PHE A 36 7.09 4.31 33.06
N LEU A 37 7.74 3.42 32.30
CA LEU A 37 9.01 2.80 32.69
C LEU A 37 10.24 3.62 32.27
N SER A 38 10.11 4.51 31.28
CA SER A 38 11.25 5.28 30.76
C SER A 38 11.74 6.35 31.74
N ALA A 39 13.07 6.43 31.91
CA ALA A 39 13.73 7.48 32.67
C ALA A 39 13.66 8.83 31.91
N ARG A 40 12.69 9.66 32.26
CA ARG A 40 12.45 10.96 31.62
C ARG A 40 13.45 12.00 32.08
N ARG A 41 14.50 12.22 31.30
CA ARG A 41 15.43 13.34 31.47
C ARG A 41 15.19 14.36 30.37
N HIS A 42 14.26 15.27 30.62
CA HIS A 42 14.00 16.43 29.76
C HIS A 42 15.14 17.44 29.89
N SER A 43 15.63 17.94 28.76
CA SER A 43 16.59 19.04 28.68
C SER A 43 16.32 19.79 27.38
N GLU A 44 16.52 21.10 27.37
CA GLU A 44 16.25 21.94 26.19
C GLU A 44 16.96 21.41 24.94
N ALA A 45 18.25 21.04 25.06
CA ALA A 45 19.03 20.45 23.98
C ALA A 45 18.51 19.11 23.42
N LYS A 46 17.68 18.36 24.16
CA LYS A 46 17.05 17.11 23.67
C LYS A 46 15.72 17.36 22.95
N LEU A 47 15.14 18.54 23.16
CA LEU A 47 13.87 18.96 22.58
C LEU A 47 14.08 19.81 21.32
N THR A 48 15.32 20.17 20.99
CA THR A 48 15.68 20.84 19.74
C THR A 48 15.82 19.85 18.59
N THR A 49 15.48 20.27 17.38
CA THR A 49 15.71 19.50 16.15
C THR A 49 17.18 19.17 15.98
N TYR A 50 17.48 17.95 15.55
CA TYR A 50 18.84 17.50 15.31
C TYR A 50 19.40 18.12 14.02
N GLU A 51 20.50 18.86 14.14
CA GLU A 51 21.25 19.45 13.03
C GLU A 51 22.76 19.26 13.27
N CYS A 52 23.22 18.02 13.54
CA CYS A 52 24.65 17.70 13.71
C CYS A 52 25.44 18.59 14.69
N GLY A 53 24.79 19.17 15.69
CA GLY A 53 25.40 20.01 16.73
C GLY A 53 25.32 21.52 16.50
N ILE A 54 24.77 21.99 15.38
CA ILE A 54 24.47 23.41 15.18
C ILE A 54 23.03 23.73 15.60
N PRO A 55 22.73 24.98 16.05
CA PRO A 55 21.37 25.41 16.31
C PRO A 55 20.51 25.27 15.05
N PRO A 56 19.28 24.72 15.16
CA PRO A 56 18.45 24.46 14.00
C PRO A 56 18.06 25.76 13.32
N THR A 57 18.19 25.79 11.99
CA THR A 57 17.71 26.92 11.19
C THR A 57 16.18 26.88 11.07
N PRO A 58 15.50 28.03 10.98
CA PRO A 58 14.07 28.06 10.73
C PRO A 58 13.74 27.28 9.45
N TYR A 59 12.65 26.52 9.50
CA TYR A 59 12.22 25.66 8.40
C TYR A 59 12.14 26.48 7.10
N THR A 60 13.06 26.21 6.18
CA THR A 60 13.04 26.78 4.84
C THR A 60 12.35 25.77 3.95
N TRP A 61 11.44 26.24 3.09
CA TRP A 61 10.75 25.39 2.13
C TRP A 61 11.78 24.63 1.30
N SER A 62 11.85 23.32 1.51
CA SER A 62 12.64 22.43 0.66
C SER A 62 11.89 22.20 -0.63
N ASN A 63 12.59 22.28 -1.76
CA ASN A 63 12.04 21.95 -3.07
C ASN A 63 11.83 20.43 -3.14
N ILE A 64 10.66 19.96 -2.71
CA ILE A 64 10.25 18.57 -2.91
C ILE A 64 10.15 18.34 -4.41
N ASN A 65 10.90 17.35 -4.89
CA ASN A 65 10.99 17.06 -6.32
C ASN A 65 9.65 16.52 -6.85
N VAL A 66 9.16 17.05 -7.98
CA VAL A 66 7.91 16.60 -8.65
C VAL A 66 7.90 15.10 -8.95
N ARG A 67 9.07 14.46 -9.02
CA ARG A 67 9.20 13.01 -9.22
C ARG A 67 8.38 12.18 -8.25
N PHE A 68 8.32 12.55 -6.96
CA PHE A 68 7.51 11.82 -5.97
C PHE A 68 6.03 11.78 -6.35
N TYR A 69 5.52 12.89 -6.89
CA TYR A 69 4.15 13.00 -7.37
C TYR A 69 3.91 12.12 -8.61
N ILE A 70 4.88 12.06 -9.53
CA ILE A 70 4.75 11.22 -10.72
C ILE A 70 4.72 9.73 -10.34
N PHE A 71 5.56 9.31 -9.39
CA PHE A 71 5.51 7.94 -8.85
C PHE A 71 4.17 7.64 -8.18
N ALA A 72 3.62 8.58 -7.40
CA ALA A 72 2.34 8.40 -6.73
C ALA A 72 1.17 8.24 -7.71
N ILE A 73 1.11 9.06 -8.76
CA ILE A 73 0.06 8.94 -9.80
C ILE A 73 0.21 7.64 -10.57
N LEU A 74 1.43 7.29 -10.97
CA LEU A 74 1.68 6.06 -11.70
C LEU A 74 1.26 4.84 -10.86
N PHE A 75 1.62 4.83 -9.56
CA PHE A 75 1.16 3.81 -8.63
C PHE A 75 -0.37 3.75 -8.53
N LEU A 76 -1.05 4.89 -8.37
CA LEU A 76 -2.50 4.94 -8.25
C LEU A 76 -3.21 4.37 -9.50
N ILE A 77 -2.71 4.71 -10.69
CA ILE A 77 -3.26 4.17 -11.95
C ILE A 77 -3.10 2.64 -11.98
N PHE A 78 -1.90 2.11 -11.68
CA PHE A 78 -1.67 0.67 -11.65
C PHE A 78 -2.47 -0.05 -10.56
N ASP A 79 -2.70 0.58 -9.41
CA ASP A 79 -3.49 0.02 -8.31
C ASP A 79 -4.96 -0.14 -8.71
N VAL A 80 -5.54 0.88 -9.35
CA VAL A 80 -6.90 0.79 -9.93
C VAL A 80 -6.99 -0.30 -10.99
N GLU A 81 -5.95 -0.46 -11.81
CA GLU A 81 -5.89 -1.51 -12.82
C GLU A 81 -5.81 -2.91 -12.21
N ALA A 82 -5.08 -3.07 -11.10
CA ALA A 82 -4.98 -4.33 -10.37
C ALA A 82 -6.33 -4.77 -9.77
N VAL A 83 -7.19 -3.83 -9.37
CA VAL A 83 -8.55 -4.14 -8.91
C VAL A 83 -9.38 -4.87 -9.97
N PHE A 84 -9.13 -4.63 -11.27
CA PHE A 84 -9.81 -5.35 -12.35
C PHE A 84 -9.28 -6.77 -12.58
N LEU A 85 -8.03 -7.05 -12.18
CA LEU A 85 -7.41 -8.36 -12.35
C LEU A 85 -8.06 -9.41 -11.43
N PHE A 86 -8.41 -9.04 -10.21
CA PHE A 86 -8.93 -10.00 -9.21
C PHE A 86 -10.29 -10.62 -9.60
N PRO A 87 -11.34 -9.84 -9.94
CA PRO A 87 -12.61 -10.41 -10.35
C PRO A 87 -12.47 -11.28 -11.59
N TRP A 88 -11.69 -10.83 -12.57
CA TRP A 88 -11.41 -11.63 -13.76
C TRP A 88 -10.74 -12.96 -13.41
N ALA A 89 -9.70 -12.95 -12.56
CA ALA A 89 -8.96 -14.16 -12.20
C ALA A 89 -9.87 -15.17 -11.49
N VAL A 90 -10.70 -14.71 -10.54
CA VAL A 90 -11.64 -15.56 -9.81
C VAL A 90 -12.68 -16.17 -10.75
N ILE A 91 -13.32 -15.35 -11.59
CA ILE A 91 -14.35 -15.81 -12.53
C ILE A 91 -13.73 -16.76 -13.56
N PHE A 92 -12.58 -16.41 -14.13
CA PHE A 92 -11.90 -17.23 -15.12
C PHE A 92 -11.50 -18.59 -14.55
N MET A 93 -10.98 -18.66 -13.32
CA MET A 93 -10.67 -19.93 -12.66
C MET A 93 -11.92 -20.77 -12.41
N GLN A 94 -13.05 -20.15 -12.05
CA GLN A 94 -14.31 -20.85 -11.80
C GLN A 94 -14.98 -21.35 -13.09
N GLU A 95 -14.95 -20.56 -14.17
CA GLU A 95 -15.54 -20.91 -15.47
C GLU A 95 -14.69 -21.89 -16.30
N LYS A 96 -13.37 -21.95 -16.09
CA LYS A 96 -12.49 -22.89 -16.81
C LYS A 96 -12.91 -24.36 -16.66
N ILE A 97 -13.72 -24.66 -15.64
CA ILE A 97 -14.34 -25.98 -15.41
C ILE A 97 -15.31 -26.37 -16.54
N ASN A 98 -15.89 -25.40 -17.27
CA ASN A 98 -16.90 -25.63 -18.34
C ASN A 98 -16.34 -25.52 -19.78
N GLN A 99 -15.02 -25.41 -19.95
CA GLN A 99 -14.22 -25.58 -21.18
C GLN A 99 -14.59 -24.86 -22.50
N SER A 100 -15.60 -23.99 -22.58
CA SER A 100 -16.06 -23.49 -23.90
C SER A 100 -15.72 -22.02 -24.25
N ASN A 101 -15.30 -21.16 -23.31
CA ASN A 101 -15.15 -19.73 -23.59
C ASN A 101 -13.71 -19.21 -23.41
N VAL A 102 -13.01 -18.99 -24.52
CA VAL A 102 -11.62 -18.45 -24.55
C VAL A 102 -11.55 -16.92 -24.60
N LEU A 103 -12.69 -16.26 -24.83
CA LEU A 103 -12.76 -14.81 -25.06
C LEU A 103 -12.25 -13.97 -23.86
N PRO A 104 -12.62 -14.29 -22.59
CA PRO A 104 -12.12 -13.57 -21.41
C PRO A 104 -10.60 -13.66 -21.24
N PHE A 105 -9.99 -14.75 -21.69
CA PHE A 105 -8.53 -14.91 -21.63
C PHE A 105 -7.84 -13.91 -22.55
N TYR A 106 -8.23 -13.85 -23.83
CA TYR A 106 -7.62 -12.93 -24.79
C TYR A 106 -7.90 -11.46 -24.47
N ALA A 107 -9.10 -11.14 -23.95
CA ALA A 107 -9.41 -9.80 -23.48
C ALA A 107 -8.47 -9.36 -22.34
N MET A 108 -8.18 -10.26 -21.40
CA MET A 108 -7.22 -9.96 -20.32
C MET A 108 -5.78 -9.89 -20.81
N MET A 109 -5.37 -10.75 -21.74
CA MET A 109 -4.03 -10.64 -22.34
C MET A 109 -3.85 -9.31 -23.07
N MET A 110 -4.89 -8.81 -23.75
CA MET A 110 -4.88 -7.48 -24.36
C MET A 110 -4.78 -6.39 -23.28
N PHE A 111 -5.56 -6.48 -22.20
CA PHE A 111 -5.51 -5.54 -21.08
C PHE A 111 -4.10 -5.48 -20.45
N LEU A 112 -3.53 -6.63 -20.09
CA LEU A 112 -2.15 -6.73 -19.58
C LEU A 112 -1.11 -6.22 -20.58
N GLY A 113 -1.35 -6.40 -21.89
CA GLY A 113 -0.52 -5.83 -22.95
C GLY A 113 -0.49 -4.31 -22.91
N VAL A 114 -1.64 -3.67 -22.73
CA VAL A 114 -1.75 -2.20 -22.57
C VAL A 114 -1.05 -1.73 -21.30
N LEU A 115 -1.22 -2.43 -20.17
CA LEU A 115 -0.51 -2.14 -18.91
C LEU A 115 1.01 -2.18 -19.09
N SER A 116 1.49 -3.27 -19.68
CA SER A 116 2.92 -3.48 -19.94
C SER A 116 3.48 -2.39 -20.83
N PHE A 117 2.71 -1.98 -21.85
CA PHE A 117 3.09 -0.88 -22.74
C PHE A 117 3.22 0.45 -21.99
N ALA A 118 2.28 0.77 -21.08
CA ALA A 118 2.34 1.98 -20.26
C ALA A 118 3.61 2.02 -19.37
N ILE A 119 3.95 0.90 -18.73
CA ILE A 119 5.19 0.78 -17.92
C ILE A 119 6.42 0.99 -18.80
N VAL A 120 6.50 0.27 -19.93
CA VAL A 120 7.63 0.35 -20.85
C VAL A 120 7.79 1.77 -21.40
N TYR A 121 6.70 2.45 -21.73
CA TYR A 121 6.71 3.84 -22.16
C TYR A 121 7.25 4.78 -21.08
N ALA A 122 6.73 4.68 -19.85
CA ALA A 122 7.18 5.49 -18.72
C ALA A 122 8.68 5.28 -18.43
N TRP A 123 9.15 4.02 -18.53
CA TRP A 123 10.57 3.70 -18.38
C TRP A 123 11.41 4.31 -19.51
N LYS A 124 11.01 4.16 -20.77
CA LYS A 124 11.71 4.75 -21.92
C LYS A 124 11.77 6.27 -21.87
N LYS A 125 10.80 6.93 -21.21
CA LYS A 125 10.79 8.36 -20.96
C LYS A 125 11.67 8.81 -19.79
N GLY A 126 12.32 7.88 -19.08
CA GLY A 126 13.17 8.18 -17.92
C GLY A 126 12.40 8.65 -16.70
N VAL A 127 11.06 8.49 -16.68
CA VAL A 127 10.21 8.94 -15.57
C VAL A 127 10.48 8.15 -14.29
N LEU A 128 10.89 6.89 -14.46
CA LEU A 128 11.22 5.96 -13.37
C LEU A 128 12.69 6.07 -12.93
N GLU A 129 13.50 6.91 -13.59
CA GLU A 129 14.92 7.00 -13.27
C GLU A 129 15.17 7.94 -12.10
N TRP A 130 15.89 7.42 -11.10
CA TRP A 130 16.43 8.24 -10.02
C TRP A 130 17.77 8.83 -10.47
N GLN A 131 17.74 10.00 -11.10
CA GLN A 131 18.97 10.77 -11.33
C GLN A 131 19.49 11.26 -9.97
N LYS A 132 20.78 11.00 -9.71
CA LYS A 132 21.52 11.46 -8.52
C LYS A 132 21.47 12.98 -8.39
#